data_AF-A0A350CA18-F1
#
_entry.id   AF-A0A350CA18-F1
#
_cell.length_a   1.000
_cell.length_b   1.000
_cell.length_c   1.000
_cell.angle_alpha   90.00
_cell.angle_beta   90.00
_cell.angle_gamma   90.00
#
_symmetry.space_group_name_H-M   'P 1'
#
loop_
_entity.id
_entity.type
_entity.pdbx_description
1 polymer ?
#
loop_
_entity_poly.entity_id
_entity_poly.type
_entity_poly.pdbx_seq_one_letter_code
_entity_poly.pdbx_strand_id
1 'polypeptide(L)'
;MIRAPFQEIPMLQLPAKLIALLCVFLTATAAAEDLCILQEPLGQSWHNELITIPLSPAQLQSLQDQHVLVGPDNRIIPHQIVTRPPGPTVAFQISLQPDQSLTLRLVPSGTALPAAATNSAAPRISELPDRIILENSVAGVTLLKSATGKQSPLSSFLTPSGQWTQPATLTTVRKIIDCKCRITARGPVFVEAHFEARFEGDGQWTGTCRVLAGEPVVLIEESQQLDPGGELVVPLTGDKFQPTHLLHRFGKGDLGRLATWPLADGEAFLLEPWLRWWMNERQGNWFA
;
A
#
# COMPACT_ATOMS: atom_id res chain seq x y z
N MET A 1 -72.86 43.51 -30.70
CA MET A 1 -72.99 42.04 -30.67
C MET A 1 -72.92 41.55 -32.12
N ILE A 2 -72.10 40.51 -32.41
CA ILE A 2 -71.95 39.78 -33.71
C ILE A 2 -71.05 40.49 -34.76
N ARG A 3 -69.77 40.05 -34.92
CA ARG A 3 -69.14 39.27 -36.03
C ARG A 3 -69.23 39.96 -37.42
N ALA A 4 -68.19 40.05 -38.26
CA ALA A 4 -67.24 39.03 -38.76
C ALA A 4 -66.03 39.71 -39.51
N PRO A 5 -65.21 39.05 -40.36
CA PRO A 5 -64.03 38.22 -40.05
C PRO A 5 -62.70 38.64 -40.76
N PHE A 6 -61.59 37.96 -40.39
CA PHE A 6 -60.34 37.58 -41.12
C PHE A 6 -59.95 38.31 -42.43
N GLN A 7 -58.68 38.63 -42.76
CA GLN A 7 -57.43 37.87 -42.68
C GLN A 7 -56.19 38.80 -42.88
N GLU A 8 -55.01 38.23 -42.65
CA GLU A 8 -53.68 38.82 -42.38
C GLU A 8 -52.93 39.49 -43.55
N ILE A 9 -52.02 40.42 -43.20
CA ILE A 9 -50.83 40.81 -43.98
C ILE A 9 -49.66 40.99 -43.00
N PRO A 10 -48.51 40.31 -43.15
CA PRO A 10 -47.27 40.76 -42.53
C PRO A 10 -46.39 41.54 -43.51
N MET A 11 -46.05 42.74 -43.03
CA MET A 11 -44.94 43.62 -43.38
C MET A 11 -43.58 42.88 -43.34
N LEU A 12 -42.71 43.05 -44.35
CA LEU A 12 -41.71 44.12 -44.55
C LEU A 12 -40.33 43.84 -43.88
N GLN A 13 -39.33 43.67 -44.76
CA GLN A 13 -37.98 44.26 -44.75
C GLN A 13 -36.76 43.66 -43.99
N LEU A 14 -35.78 43.32 -44.85
CA LEU A 14 -34.33 43.57 -44.88
C LEU A 14 -33.36 42.90 -43.87
N PRO A 15 -32.12 42.60 -44.33
CA PRO A 15 -31.26 41.57 -43.77
C PRO A 15 -30.35 42.11 -42.66
N ALA A 16 -30.35 41.43 -41.51
CA ALA A 16 -29.42 41.68 -40.43
C ALA A 16 -28.08 40.98 -40.68
N LYS A 17 -27.01 41.75 -40.50
CA LYS A 17 -25.60 41.39 -40.62
C LYS A 17 -25.25 40.13 -39.84
N LEU A 18 -24.66 39.16 -40.53
CA LEU A 18 -24.07 37.96 -39.97
C LEU A 18 -22.79 38.34 -39.20
N ILE A 19 -22.89 38.56 -37.90
CA ILE A 19 -21.72 38.60 -37.01
C ILE A 19 -21.32 37.15 -36.79
N ALA A 20 -20.31 36.69 -37.51
CA ALA A 20 -19.63 35.43 -37.24
C ALA A 20 -18.92 35.58 -35.89
N LEU A 21 -19.56 35.07 -34.83
CA LEU A 21 -18.94 34.87 -33.53
C LEU A 21 -17.88 33.77 -33.70
N LEU A 22 -16.63 34.19 -33.95
CA LEU A 22 -15.47 33.30 -33.92
C LEU A 22 -15.26 32.92 -32.44
N CYS A 23 -15.96 31.89 -31.97
CA CYS A 23 -15.62 31.22 -30.72
C CYS A 23 -14.22 30.61 -30.92
N VAL A 24 -13.20 31.37 -30.54
CA VAL A 24 -11.88 30.82 -30.27
C VAL A 24 -12.08 29.90 -29.07
N PHE A 25 -12.31 28.61 -29.33
CA PHE A 25 -12.02 27.58 -28.35
C PHE A 25 -10.50 27.63 -28.17
N LEU A 26 -10.05 28.45 -27.22
CA LEU A 26 -8.79 28.23 -26.53
C LEU A 26 -8.94 26.86 -25.87
N THR A 27 -8.59 25.82 -26.62
CA THR A 27 -8.14 24.58 -26.02
C THR A 27 -6.88 24.97 -25.27
N ALA A 28 -7.05 25.30 -23.99
CA ALA A 28 -5.95 25.23 -23.05
C ALA A 28 -5.46 23.80 -23.16
N THR A 29 -4.39 23.60 -23.93
CA THR A 29 -3.58 22.41 -23.85
C THR A 29 -3.10 22.42 -22.42
N ALA A 30 -3.78 21.67 -21.56
CA ALA A 30 -3.35 21.47 -20.18
C ALA A 30 -1.93 20.90 -20.27
N ALA A 31 -0.97 21.79 -20.00
CA ALA A 31 0.43 21.52 -20.26
C ALA A 31 0.91 20.46 -19.26
N ALA A 32 1.79 19.58 -19.73
CA ALA A 32 2.45 18.63 -18.84
C ALA A 32 3.17 19.41 -17.73
N GLU A 33 2.90 19.06 -16.48
CA GLU A 33 3.55 19.62 -15.30
C GLU A 33 4.59 18.61 -14.80
N ASP A 34 5.84 19.03 -14.61
CA ASP A 34 6.84 18.15 -14.01
C ASP A 34 6.49 17.90 -12.54
N LEU A 35 6.40 16.63 -12.15
CA LEU A 35 6.24 16.24 -10.74
C LEU A 35 7.60 16.29 -10.04
N CYS A 36 8.57 15.55 -10.57
CA CYS A 36 9.92 15.44 -10.03
C CYS A 36 10.89 14.76 -11.00
N ILE A 37 12.17 14.77 -10.64
CA ILE A 37 13.18 13.89 -11.22
C ILE A 37 13.61 12.90 -10.13
N LEU A 38 13.50 11.60 -10.43
CA LEU A 38 14.04 10.55 -9.60
C LEU A 38 15.42 10.14 -10.14
N GLN A 39 16.34 9.85 -9.23
CA GLN A 39 17.67 9.35 -9.53
C GLN A 39 18.02 8.22 -8.57
N GLU A 40 18.50 7.12 -9.12
CA GLU A 40 19.10 6.02 -8.36
C GLU A 40 20.53 6.44 -7.93
N PRO A 41 20.82 6.57 -6.63
CA PRO A 41 22.09 7.15 -6.17
C PRO A 41 23.13 6.11 -5.72
N LEU A 42 22.78 4.81 -5.64
CA LEU A 42 23.61 3.78 -5.01
C LEU A 42 24.27 2.82 -6.00
N GLY A 43 24.02 2.98 -7.31
CA GLY A 43 24.42 2.02 -8.33
C GLY A 43 23.74 0.66 -8.14
N GLN A 44 22.53 0.63 -7.57
CA GLN A 44 21.77 -0.59 -7.27
C GLN A 44 20.42 -0.60 -7.99
N SER A 45 19.96 -1.79 -8.37
CA SER A 45 18.62 -1.93 -8.93
C SER A 45 17.57 -1.74 -7.85
N TRP A 46 16.63 -0.83 -8.09
CA TRP A 46 15.41 -0.68 -7.30
C TRP A 46 14.31 -1.54 -7.89
N HIS A 47 13.58 -2.25 -7.04
CA HIS A 47 12.52 -3.14 -7.48
C HIS A 47 11.21 -2.78 -6.76
N ASN A 48 10.29 -2.20 -7.52
CA ASN A 48 8.92 -1.87 -7.07
C ASN A 48 8.87 -1.01 -5.79
N GLU A 49 9.85 -0.10 -5.67
CA GLU A 49 10.03 0.76 -4.51
C GLU A 49 8.87 1.74 -4.36
N LEU A 50 8.35 1.85 -3.13
CA LEU A 50 7.32 2.83 -2.80
C LEU A 50 7.95 4.22 -2.67
N ILE A 51 7.61 5.11 -3.60
CA ILE A 51 8.00 6.51 -3.55
C ILE A 51 6.81 7.34 -3.09
N THR A 52 7.07 8.29 -2.20
CA THR A 52 6.08 9.26 -1.72
C THR A 52 6.63 10.67 -1.88
N ILE A 53 5.89 11.53 -2.59
CA ILE A 53 6.32 12.90 -2.90
C ILE A 53 5.28 13.89 -2.36
N PRO A 54 5.68 14.92 -1.60
CA PRO A 54 4.80 16.02 -1.22
C PRO A 54 4.25 16.73 -2.46
N LEU A 55 2.93 16.96 -2.47
CA LEU A 55 2.29 17.69 -3.56
C LEU A 55 2.24 19.18 -3.25
N SER A 56 2.58 20.00 -4.25
CA SER A 56 2.19 21.41 -4.22
C SER A 56 0.67 21.55 -4.37
N PRO A 57 0.05 22.69 -3.97
CA PRO A 57 -1.37 22.93 -4.21
C PRO A 57 -1.77 22.82 -5.68
N ALA A 58 -0.90 23.23 -6.60
CA ALA A 58 -1.13 23.12 -8.05
C ALA A 58 -1.12 21.65 -8.51
N GLN A 59 -0.13 20.87 -8.09
CA GLN A 59 -0.02 19.45 -8.44
C GLN A 59 -1.19 18.63 -7.87
N LEU A 60 -1.64 18.95 -6.65
CA LEU A 60 -2.83 18.33 -6.06
C LEU A 60 -4.07 18.63 -6.90
N GLN A 61 -4.25 19.90 -7.30
CA GLN A 61 -5.36 20.30 -8.15
C GLN A 61 -5.30 19.61 -9.52
N SER A 62 -4.13 19.53 -10.15
CA SER A 62 -3.92 18.79 -11.41
C SER A 62 -4.39 17.34 -11.30
N LEU A 63 -3.98 16.61 -10.24
CA LEU A 63 -4.40 15.23 -10.00
C LEU A 63 -5.90 15.10 -9.72
N GLN A 64 -6.53 16.10 -9.08
CA GLN A 64 -7.99 16.15 -8.88
C GLN A 64 -8.74 16.44 -10.19
N ASP A 65 -8.13 17.20 -11.10
CA ASP A 65 -8.63 17.54 -12.43
C ASP A 65 -8.27 16.49 -13.50
N GLN A 66 -8.30 15.21 -13.11
CA GLN A 66 -8.10 14.05 -14.00
C GLN A 66 -6.74 14.01 -14.73
N HIS A 67 -5.71 14.63 -14.19
CA HIS A 67 -4.34 14.35 -14.63
C HIS A 67 -3.85 13.05 -13.99
N VAL A 68 -2.90 12.40 -14.66
CA VAL A 68 -2.30 11.14 -14.26
C VAL A 68 -0.78 11.27 -14.23
N LEU A 69 -0.15 10.54 -13.31
CA LEU A 69 1.28 10.40 -13.25
C LEU A 69 1.78 9.52 -14.41
N VAL A 70 2.77 9.99 -15.15
CA VAL A 70 3.42 9.24 -16.22
C VAL A 70 4.94 9.26 -16.11
N GLY A 71 5.56 8.19 -16.60
CA GLY A 71 7.01 8.10 -16.81
C GLY A 71 7.45 8.64 -18.18
N PRO A 72 8.73 8.46 -18.55
CA PRO A 72 9.27 8.93 -19.83
C PRO A 72 8.62 8.31 -21.07
N ASP A 73 8.06 7.10 -20.94
CA ASP A 73 7.34 6.38 -21.99
C ASP A 73 5.87 6.82 -22.14
N ASN A 74 5.46 7.84 -21.40
CA ASN A 74 4.10 8.38 -21.35
C ASN A 74 3.05 7.34 -20.91
N ARG A 75 3.45 6.25 -20.24
CA ARG A 75 2.52 5.30 -19.64
C ARG A 75 2.12 5.74 -18.25
N ILE A 76 0.85 5.49 -17.92
CA ILE A 76 0.30 5.73 -16.59
C ILE A 76 1.07 4.90 -15.56
N ILE A 77 1.56 5.57 -14.53
CA ILE A 77 2.05 4.96 -13.31
C ILE A 77 0.88 4.96 -12.30
N PRO A 78 0.42 3.78 -11.83
CA PRO A 78 -0.55 3.70 -10.77
C PRO A 78 -0.09 4.49 -9.55
N HIS A 79 -0.93 5.39 -9.06
CA HIS A 79 -0.63 6.27 -7.96
C HIS A 79 -1.85 6.44 -7.05
N GLN A 80 -1.62 6.92 -5.83
CA GLN A 80 -2.68 7.31 -4.91
C GLN A 80 -2.29 8.56 -4.14
N ILE A 81 -3.27 9.42 -3.88
CA ILE A 81 -3.10 10.60 -3.03
C ILE A 81 -3.30 10.17 -1.57
N VAL A 82 -2.35 10.52 -0.72
CA VAL A 82 -2.39 10.23 0.72
C VAL A 82 -2.45 11.55 1.47
N THR A 83 -3.58 11.79 2.15
CA THR A 83 -3.84 13.02 2.91
C THR A 83 -3.60 12.78 4.39
N ARG A 84 -2.40 13.09 4.86
CA ARG A 84 -2.00 13.01 6.28
C ARG A 84 -1.04 14.17 6.61
N PRO A 85 -0.89 14.56 7.89
CA PRO A 85 0.12 15.55 8.26
C PRO A 85 1.52 15.14 7.76
N PRO A 86 2.37 16.08 7.31
CA PRO A 86 2.16 17.53 7.27
C PRO A 86 1.36 18.04 6.06
N GLY A 87 1.02 17.20 5.09
CA GLY A 87 0.31 17.61 3.89
C GLY A 87 0.06 16.46 2.90
N PRO A 88 -0.70 16.72 1.83
CA PRO A 88 -1.00 15.72 0.81
C PRO A 88 0.28 15.28 0.09
N THR A 89 0.36 13.98 -0.16
CA THR A 89 1.45 13.37 -0.92
C THR A 89 0.88 12.50 -2.03
N VAL A 90 1.63 12.31 -3.11
CA VAL A 90 1.36 11.26 -4.10
C VAL A 90 2.30 10.09 -3.82
N ALA A 91 1.72 8.90 -3.73
CA ALA A 91 2.45 7.66 -3.58
C ALA A 91 2.32 6.80 -4.85
N PHE A 92 3.40 6.16 -5.26
CA PHE A 92 3.46 5.26 -6.41
C PHE A 92 4.62 4.28 -6.24
N GLN A 93 4.59 3.18 -6.99
CA GLN A 93 5.72 2.24 -7.04
C GLN A 93 6.51 2.40 -8.34
N ILE A 94 7.84 2.32 -8.25
CA ILE A 94 8.72 2.43 -9.42
C ILE A 94 9.93 1.52 -9.29
N SER A 95 10.47 1.09 -10.42
CA SER A 95 11.75 0.38 -10.48
C SER A 95 12.75 1.21 -11.25
N LEU A 96 13.97 1.31 -10.74
CA LEU A 96 15.09 1.99 -11.38
C LEU A 96 16.22 1.01 -11.59
N GLN A 97 16.86 1.09 -12.76
CA GLN A 97 18.14 0.44 -12.98
C GLN A 97 19.26 1.21 -12.27
N PRO A 98 20.43 0.59 -12.01
CA PRO A 98 21.59 1.29 -11.47
C PRO A 98 21.89 2.57 -12.24
N ASP A 99 22.13 3.67 -11.51
CA ASP A 99 22.45 5.00 -12.04
C ASP A 99 21.36 5.62 -12.94
N GLN A 100 20.15 5.04 -12.98
CA GLN A 100 19.07 5.55 -13.81
C GLN A 100 18.47 6.84 -13.23
N SER A 101 18.13 7.78 -14.12
CA SER A 101 17.31 8.95 -13.80
C SER A 101 16.04 8.97 -14.65
N LEU A 102 14.90 9.31 -14.05
CA LEU A 102 13.60 9.43 -14.70
C LEU A 102 12.94 10.76 -14.34
N THR A 103 12.45 11.49 -15.34
CA THR A 103 11.54 12.62 -15.13
C THR A 103 10.11 12.11 -15.11
N LEU A 104 9.39 12.42 -14.03
CA LEU A 104 7.98 12.07 -13.86
C LEU A 104 7.11 13.31 -14.04
N ARG A 105 5.97 13.13 -14.71
CA ARG A 105 5.10 14.24 -15.12
C ARG A 105 3.64 13.95 -14.80
N LEU A 106 2.88 15.02 -14.58
CA LEU A 106 1.43 15.01 -14.57
C LEU A 106 0.94 15.45 -15.94
N VAL A 107 0.13 14.61 -16.58
CA VAL A 107 -0.45 14.89 -17.90
C VAL A 107 -1.95 14.61 -17.88
N PRO A 108 -2.76 15.26 -18.73
CA PRO A 108 -4.17 14.93 -18.84
C PRO A 108 -4.37 13.45 -19.17
N SER A 109 -5.26 12.75 -18.45
CA SER A 109 -5.50 11.30 -18.62
C SER A 109 -5.74 10.86 -20.06
N GLY A 110 -6.44 11.66 -20.87
CA GLY A 110 -6.70 11.37 -22.28
C GLY A 110 -5.48 11.39 -23.20
N THR A 111 -4.32 11.84 -22.71
CA THR A 111 -3.05 11.89 -23.47
C THR A 111 -2.06 10.80 -23.08
N ALA A 112 -2.30 10.09 -21.98
CA ALA A 112 -1.42 9.06 -21.46
C ALA A 112 -1.71 7.70 -22.09
N LEU A 113 -0.68 6.89 -22.25
CA LEU A 113 -0.82 5.48 -22.60
C LEU A 113 -1.25 4.69 -21.35
N PRO A 114 -2.06 3.63 -21.50
CA PRO A 114 -2.44 2.78 -20.37
C PRO A 114 -1.22 2.24 -19.62
N ALA A 115 -1.39 2.02 -18.32
CA ALA A 115 -0.39 1.37 -17.49
C ALA A 115 0.03 0.03 -18.11
N ALA A 116 1.31 -0.33 -17.97
CA ALA A 116 1.77 -1.65 -18.38
C ALA A 116 0.98 -2.73 -17.60
N ALA A 117 0.60 -3.81 -18.28
CA ALA A 117 -0.05 -4.93 -17.62
C ALA A 117 0.93 -5.53 -16.60
N THR A 118 0.62 -5.39 -15.31
CA THR A 118 1.33 -6.07 -14.24
C THR A 118 0.47 -7.25 -13.77
N ASN A 119 1.11 -8.34 -13.39
CA ASN A 119 0.43 -9.48 -12.75
C ASN A 119 0.06 -9.18 -11.28
N SER A 120 0.44 -8.00 -10.78
CA SER A 120 0.20 -7.58 -9.40
C SER A 120 -1.20 -7.00 -9.27
N ALA A 121 -2.12 -7.78 -8.72
CA ALA A 121 -3.45 -7.29 -8.38
C ALA A 121 -3.35 -6.15 -7.35
N ALA A 122 -4.21 -5.15 -7.48
CA ALA A 122 -4.32 -4.08 -6.50
C ALA A 122 -4.63 -4.65 -5.10
N PRO A 123 -4.03 -4.10 -4.04
CA PRO A 123 -4.28 -4.53 -2.68
C PRO A 123 -5.72 -4.21 -2.26
N ARG A 124 -6.24 -5.00 -1.34
CA ARG A 124 -7.65 -5.03 -0.94
C ARG A 124 -7.80 -4.84 0.55
N ILE A 125 -8.98 -4.34 0.91
CA ILE A 125 -9.41 -4.26 2.29
C ILE A 125 -10.75 -4.97 2.42
N SER A 126 -10.81 -5.95 3.32
CA SER A 126 -12.06 -6.55 3.76
C SER A 126 -12.37 -6.05 5.16
N GLU A 127 -13.46 -5.32 5.30
CA GLU A 127 -13.90 -4.77 6.57
C GLU A 127 -15.07 -5.58 7.13
N LEU A 128 -14.82 -6.24 8.26
CA LEU A 128 -15.78 -7.05 8.98
C LEU A 128 -16.15 -6.37 10.31
N PRO A 129 -17.21 -6.82 11.01
CA PRO A 129 -17.62 -6.22 12.28
C PRO A 129 -16.52 -6.21 13.35
N ASP A 130 -15.72 -7.28 13.42
CA ASP A 130 -14.72 -7.50 14.47
C ASP A 130 -13.27 -7.30 13.99
N ARG A 131 -13.03 -7.18 12.68
CA ARG A 131 -11.68 -7.13 12.11
C ARG A 131 -11.58 -6.34 10.81
N ILE A 132 -10.36 -5.95 10.47
CA ILE A 132 -9.96 -5.38 9.17
C ILE A 132 -8.92 -6.32 8.58
N ILE A 133 -9.09 -6.75 7.33
CA ILE A 133 -8.11 -7.56 6.62
C ILE A 133 -7.51 -6.70 5.51
N LEU A 134 -6.19 -6.55 5.52
CA LEU A 134 -5.41 -5.92 4.47
C LEU A 134 -4.68 -7.02 3.71
N GLU A 135 -4.82 -7.10 2.39
CA GLU A 135 -4.16 -8.17 1.62
C GLU A 135 -3.86 -7.76 0.18
N ASN A 136 -2.87 -8.41 -0.42
CA ASN A 136 -2.66 -8.46 -1.86
C ASN A 136 -2.67 -9.94 -2.30
N SER A 137 -2.14 -10.27 -3.48
CA SER A 137 -2.10 -11.64 -3.97
C SER A 137 -1.12 -12.58 -3.24
N VAL A 138 -0.20 -12.06 -2.42
CA VAL A 138 0.95 -12.80 -1.85
C VAL A 138 1.18 -12.56 -0.35
N ALA A 139 0.63 -11.50 0.23
CA ALA A 139 0.83 -11.07 1.61
C ALA A 139 -0.42 -10.39 2.17
N GLY A 140 -0.55 -10.37 3.49
CA GLY A 140 -1.71 -9.81 4.16
C GLY A 140 -1.63 -9.88 5.67
N VAL A 141 -2.46 -9.07 6.32
CA VAL A 141 -2.58 -8.96 7.78
C VAL A 141 -4.03 -8.76 8.17
N THR A 142 -4.45 -9.46 9.23
CA THR A 142 -5.75 -9.26 9.89
C THR A 142 -5.54 -8.45 11.17
N LEU A 143 -6.25 -7.33 11.29
CA LEU A 143 -6.28 -6.49 12.49
C LEU A 143 -7.59 -6.67 13.25
N LEU A 144 -7.54 -6.90 14.57
CA LEU A 144 -8.74 -6.94 15.41
C LEU A 144 -9.18 -5.52 15.78
N LYS A 145 -10.46 -5.20 15.55
CA LYS A 145 -11.02 -3.88 15.89
C LYS A 145 -11.16 -3.65 17.39
N SER A 146 -11.21 -4.72 18.18
CA SER A 146 -11.41 -4.68 19.64
C SER A 146 -10.68 -5.83 20.33
N ALA A 147 -9.35 -5.94 20.11
CA ALA A 147 -8.51 -6.87 20.86
C ALA A 147 -8.57 -6.58 22.36
N THR A 148 -8.66 -7.63 23.19
CA THR A 148 -8.64 -7.52 24.66
C THR A 148 -7.81 -8.65 25.29
N GLY A 149 -7.45 -8.48 26.56
CA GLY A 149 -6.75 -9.53 27.30
C GLY A 149 -5.35 -9.78 26.73
N LYS A 150 -5.13 -11.00 26.25
CA LYS A 150 -3.90 -11.45 25.58
C LYS A 150 -4.02 -11.54 24.06
N GLN A 151 -5.12 -11.07 23.47
CA GLN A 151 -5.23 -10.99 22.01
C GLN A 151 -4.26 -9.93 21.49
N SER A 152 -3.71 -10.14 20.30
CA SER A 152 -2.97 -9.10 19.59
C SER A 152 -3.91 -8.32 18.65
N PRO A 153 -3.80 -6.97 18.59
CA PRO A 153 -4.39 -6.18 17.50
C PRO A 153 -3.93 -6.68 16.13
N LEU A 154 -2.67 -7.13 16.01
CA LEU A 154 -2.14 -7.83 14.84
C LEU A 154 -2.45 -9.32 14.96
N SER A 155 -3.56 -9.76 14.38
CA SER A 155 -4.11 -11.09 14.63
C SER A 155 -3.44 -12.18 13.81
N SER A 156 -3.44 -12.07 12.49
CA SER A 156 -2.97 -13.15 11.62
C SER A 156 -2.29 -12.58 10.39
N PHE A 157 -1.37 -13.35 9.83
CA PHE A 157 -0.62 -12.98 8.63
C PHE A 157 -0.87 -14.00 7.52
N LEU A 158 -0.97 -13.53 6.28
CA LEU A 158 -1.04 -14.40 5.11
C LEU A 158 0.37 -14.87 4.78
N THR A 159 0.55 -16.18 4.68
CA THR A 159 1.83 -16.78 4.27
C THR A 159 1.90 -16.90 2.75
N PRO A 160 3.11 -17.04 2.17
CA PRO A 160 3.28 -17.29 0.74
C PRO A 160 2.58 -18.56 0.22
N SER A 161 2.23 -19.51 1.10
CA SER A 161 1.43 -20.69 0.73
C SER A 161 -0.07 -20.40 0.59
N GLY A 162 -0.49 -19.14 0.73
CA GLY A 162 -1.89 -18.72 0.67
C GLY A 162 -2.69 -19.09 1.93
N GLN A 163 -2.03 -19.49 3.01
CA GLN A 163 -2.68 -19.84 4.28
C GLN A 163 -2.49 -18.72 5.29
N TRP A 164 -3.48 -18.52 6.15
CA TRP A 164 -3.37 -17.57 7.27
C TRP A 164 -2.74 -18.26 8.48
N THR A 165 -1.85 -17.55 9.19
CA THR A 165 -1.36 -18.00 10.49
C THR A 165 -2.49 -18.09 11.51
N GLN A 166 -2.28 -18.86 12.57
CA GLN A 166 -3.18 -18.80 13.72
C GLN A 166 -3.17 -17.40 14.35
N PRO A 167 -4.23 -17.04 15.10
CA PRO A 167 -4.25 -15.77 15.82
C PRO A 167 -3.06 -15.62 16.75
N ALA A 168 -2.32 -14.53 16.58
CA ALA A 168 -1.22 -14.13 17.41
C ALA A 168 -1.74 -13.70 18.79
N THR A 169 -0.89 -13.91 19.77
CA THR A 169 -1.17 -13.61 21.18
C THR A 169 -0.05 -12.78 21.78
N LEU A 170 -0.37 -12.08 22.86
CA LEU A 170 0.58 -11.30 23.62
C LEU A 170 0.97 -12.04 24.90
N THR A 171 2.26 -12.21 25.09
CA THR A 171 2.85 -12.63 26.35
C THR A 171 3.32 -11.39 27.08
N THR A 172 2.46 -10.86 27.96
CA THR A 172 2.73 -9.67 28.76
C THR A 172 2.07 -9.81 30.13
N VAL A 173 2.62 -9.11 31.12
CA VAL A 173 2.05 -9.04 32.47
C VAL A 173 0.74 -8.26 32.45
N ARG A 174 0.66 -7.20 31.64
CA ARG A 174 -0.48 -6.29 31.58
C ARG A 174 -1.36 -6.61 30.39
N LYS A 175 -2.66 -6.68 30.58
CA LYS A 175 -3.61 -7.02 29.51
C LYS A 175 -4.00 -5.79 28.70
N ILE A 176 -4.39 -6.01 27.45
CA ILE A 176 -5.10 -4.98 26.67
C ILE A 176 -6.50 -4.79 27.25
N ILE A 177 -6.85 -3.54 27.54
CA ILE A 177 -8.15 -3.12 28.05
C ILE A 177 -9.01 -2.42 26.98
N ASP A 178 -8.36 -1.85 25.96
CA ASP A 178 -9.04 -1.21 24.84
C ASP A 178 -8.18 -1.28 23.60
N CYS A 179 -8.82 -1.44 22.45
CA CYS A 179 -8.15 -1.44 21.16
C CYS A 179 -9.06 -0.82 20.11
N LYS A 180 -8.46 -0.05 19.20
CA LYS A 180 -9.13 0.55 18.05
C LYS A 180 -8.28 0.32 16.81
N CYS A 181 -8.93 -0.06 15.73
CA CYS A 181 -8.32 -0.11 14.41
C CYS A 181 -9.12 0.73 13.43
N ARG A 182 -8.43 1.46 12.56
CA ARG A 182 -9.06 2.29 11.51
C ARG A 182 -8.24 2.26 10.24
N ILE A 183 -8.91 2.31 9.10
CA ILE A 183 -8.25 2.37 7.79
C ILE A 183 -7.76 3.81 7.56
N THR A 184 -6.49 3.95 7.22
CA THR A 184 -5.82 5.25 7.03
C THR A 184 -5.49 5.54 5.57
N ALA A 185 -5.42 4.52 4.70
CA ALA A 185 -5.28 4.72 3.27
C ALA A 185 -5.97 3.59 2.48
N ARG A 186 -6.56 3.97 1.34
CA ARG A 186 -7.11 3.04 0.34
C ARG A 186 -6.62 3.49 -1.04
N GLY A 187 -6.07 2.57 -1.82
CA GLY A 187 -5.71 2.88 -3.19
C GLY A 187 -5.04 1.73 -3.91
N PRO A 188 -4.75 1.91 -5.21
CA PRO A 188 -4.16 0.89 -6.06
C PRO A 188 -2.69 0.58 -5.75
N VAL A 189 -1.99 1.46 -5.02
CA VAL A 189 -0.57 1.29 -4.67
C VAL A 189 -0.43 0.56 -3.34
N PHE A 190 -1.24 0.95 -2.35
CA PHE A 190 -1.25 0.31 -1.04
C PHE A 190 -2.55 0.53 -0.29
N VAL A 191 -2.78 -0.36 0.67
CA VAL A 191 -3.80 -0.22 1.71
C VAL A 191 -3.12 -0.12 3.06
N GLU A 192 -3.68 0.70 3.95
CA GLU A 192 -3.09 0.94 5.27
C GLU A 192 -4.18 1.01 6.35
N ALA A 193 -3.89 0.43 7.51
CA ALA A 193 -4.67 0.61 8.72
C ALA A 193 -3.77 1.00 9.89
N HIS A 194 -4.31 1.80 10.79
CA HIS A 194 -3.69 2.15 12.05
C HIS A 194 -4.38 1.40 13.18
N PHE A 195 -3.61 0.94 14.15
CA PHE A 195 -4.11 0.38 15.40
C PHE A 195 -3.57 1.16 16.59
N GLU A 196 -4.39 1.21 17.64
CA GLU A 196 -4.06 1.72 18.96
C GLU A 196 -4.57 0.71 19.99
N ALA A 197 -3.70 0.27 20.88
CA ALA A 197 -4.03 -0.62 21.99
C ALA A 197 -3.58 0.02 23.30
N ARG A 198 -4.49 0.03 24.28
CA ARG A 198 -4.24 0.49 25.65
C ARG A 198 -4.19 -0.70 26.58
N PHE A 199 -3.22 -0.70 27.45
CA PHE A 199 -2.96 -1.75 28.42
C PHE A 199 -3.33 -1.28 29.83
N GLU A 200 -3.45 -2.23 30.76
CA GLU A 200 -3.58 -1.92 32.19
C GLU A 200 -2.44 -0.99 32.66
N GLY A 201 -2.77 -0.03 33.53
CA GLY A 201 -1.83 0.96 34.07
C GLY A 201 -1.12 1.81 33.00
N ASP A 202 -1.90 2.29 32.04
CA ASP A 202 -1.55 3.35 31.07
C ASP A 202 -0.51 2.98 30.00
N GLY A 203 -0.17 1.70 29.86
CA GLY A 203 0.67 1.23 28.75
C GLY A 203 -0.03 1.40 27.40
N GLN A 204 0.75 1.68 26.35
CA GLN A 204 0.21 1.91 25.00
C GLN A 204 1.05 1.23 23.93
N TRP A 205 0.38 0.73 22.90
CA TRP A 205 1.00 0.25 21.67
C TRP A 205 0.21 0.81 20.49
N THR A 206 0.89 1.51 19.61
CA THR A 206 0.30 2.07 18.40
C THR A 206 1.11 1.68 17.20
N GLY A 207 0.47 1.58 16.04
CA GLY A 207 1.21 1.33 14.81
C GLY A 207 0.38 1.50 13.56
N THR A 208 1.07 1.44 12.42
CA THR A 208 0.46 1.35 11.10
C THR A 208 0.83 0.02 10.47
N CYS A 209 -0.10 -0.55 9.71
CA CYS A 209 0.10 -1.76 8.93
C CYS A 209 -0.21 -1.43 7.49
N ARG A 210 0.76 -1.66 6.60
CA ARG A 210 0.66 -1.34 5.17
C ARG A 210 0.90 -2.58 4.33
N VAL A 211 0.04 -2.81 3.35
CA VAL A 211 0.21 -3.84 2.32
C VAL A 211 0.29 -3.15 0.97
N LEU A 212 1.42 -3.31 0.28
CA LEU A 212 1.68 -2.70 -1.03
C LEU A 212 1.17 -3.62 -2.16
N ALA A 213 0.93 -3.07 -3.34
CA ALA A 213 0.60 -3.86 -4.52
C ALA A 213 1.81 -4.73 -4.92
N GLY A 214 1.56 -6.02 -5.15
CA GLY A 214 2.57 -6.95 -5.68
C GLY A 214 3.73 -7.32 -4.75
N GLU A 215 3.80 -6.77 -3.54
CA GLU A 215 4.91 -7.02 -2.62
C GLU A 215 4.63 -8.15 -1.64
N PRO A 216 5.60 -9.05 -1.38
CA PRO A 216 5.43 -10.18 -0.46
C PRO A 216 5.63 -9.80 1.01
N VAL A 217 5.40 -8.54 1.38
CA VAL A 217 5.66 -8.01 2.73
C VAL A 217 4.50 -7.19 3.26
N VAL A 218 4.30 -7.28 4.58
CA VAL A 218 3.47 -6.34 5.36
C VAL A 218 4.42 -5.42 6.10
N LEU A 219 4.33 -4.12 5.86
CA LEU A 219 5.14 -3.13 6.59
C LEU A 219 4.42 -2.74 7.87
N ILE A 220 5.09 -2.88 9.01
CA ILE A 220 4.57 -2.47 10.31
C ILE A 220 5.51 -1.42 10.90
N GLU A 221 4.98 -0.24 11.14
CA GLU A 221 5.66 0.83 11.88
C GLU A 221 4.96 0.96 13.22
N GLU A 222 5.69 0.83 14.32
CA GLU A 222 5.11 0.78 15.65
C GLU A 222 5.83 1.70 16.66
N SER A 223 5.07 2.11 17.68
CA SER A 223 5.53 2.82 18.86
C SER A 223 4.91 2.19 20.09
N GLN A 224 5.74 1.92 21.09
CA GLN A 224 5.36 1.21 22.30
C GLN A 224 5.82 1.97 23.53
N GLN A 225 4.92 2.07 24.51
CA GLN A 225 5.20 2.51 25.86
C GLN A 225 4.63 1.45 26.81
N LEU A 226 5.44 0.41 27.07
CA LEU A 226 5.06 -0.75 27.88
C LEU A 226 6.13 -1.00 28.94
N ASP A 227 5.73 -1.04 30.21
CA ASP A 227 6.60 -1.39 31.33
C ASP A 227 5.87 -2.28 32.38
N PRO A 228 6.30 -3.53 32.58
CA PRO A 228 7.30 -4.25 31.79
C PRO A 228 6.82 -4.50 30.36
N GLY A 229 7.74 -4.73 29.43
CA GLY A 229 7.44 -5.08 28.05
C GLY A 229 6.70 -6.42 27.88
N GLY A 230 6.49 -6.82 26.63
CA GLY A 230 5.86 -8.10 26.29
C GLY A 230 6.34 -8.63 24.94
N GLU A 231 5.88 -9.84 24.61
CA GLU A 231 6.22 -10.52 23.36
C GLU A 231 4.96 -10.73 22.52
N LEU A 232 5.07 -10.48 21.22
CA LEU A 232 4.08 -10.92 20.23
C LEU A 232 4.44 -12.34 19.77
N VAL A 233 3.57 -13.29 20.08
CA VAL A 233 3.73 -14.68 19.66
C VAL A 233 2.83 -14.91 18.44
N VAL A 234 3.44 -15.12 17.29
CA VAL A 234 2.75 -15.48 16.04
C VAL A 234 2.94 -16.98 15.80
N PRO A 235 1.91 -17.80 16.01
CA PRO A 235 2.04 -19.22 15.74
C PRO A 235 2.10 -19.45 14.22
N LEU A 236 3.28 -19.85 13.76
CA LEU A 236 3.54 -20.24 12.39
C LEU A 236 3.16 -21.71 12.12
N THR A 237 2.51 -22.37 13.09
CA THR A 237 2.03 -23.75 12.94
C THR A 237 0.59 -23.85 13.42
N GLY A 238 -0.14 -24.82 12.90
CA GLY A 238 -1.49 -25.18 13.30
C GLY A 238 -2.07 -26.23 12.38
N ASP A 239 -3.34 -26.61 12.59
CA ASP A 239 -3.98 -27.69 11.81
C ASP A 239 -3.99 -27.43 10.29
N LYS A 240 -3.87 -26.17 9.86
CA LYS A 240 -3.93 -25.74 8.46
C LYS A 240 -2.58 -25.41 7.83
N PHE A 241 -1.51 -25.35 8.63
CA PHE A 241 -0.18 -25.04 8.13
C PHE A 241 0.87 -25.64 9.07
N GLN A 242 1.72 -26.50 8.50
CA GLN A 242 2.88 -27.07 9.16
C GLN A 242 4.11 -26.74 8.30
N PRO A 243 5.22 -26.26 8.90
CA PRO A 243 6.42 -25.95 8.16
C PRO A 243 7.00 -27.26 7.63
N THR A 244 7.10 -27.37 6.31
CA THR A 244 7.66 -28.57 5.67
C THR A 244 9.14 -28.44 5.40
N HIS A 245 9.68 -27.22 5.44
CA HIS A 245 11.08 -26.94 5.11
C HIS A 245 11.65 -25.84 6.00
N LEU A 246 12.88 -26.04 6.46
CA LEU A 246 13.73 -25.05 7.08
C LEU A 246 14.53 -24.31 6.00
N LEU A 247 14.37 -22.98 5.93
CA LEU A 247 15.32 -22.12 5.22
C LEU A 247 16.52 -21.86 6.13
N HIS A 248 17.71 -22.25 5.70
CA HIS A 248 18.96 -21.99 6.39
C HIS A 248 19.99 -21.38 5.44
N ARG A 249 21.09 -20.88 5.99
CA ARG A 249 22.24 -20.42 5.20
C ARG A 249 23.41 -21.35 5.44
N PHE A 250 24.23 -21.50 4.41
CA PHE A 250 25.50 -22.22 4.55
C PHE A 250 26.44 -21.45 5.48
N GLY A 251 27.20 -22.22 6.26
CA GLY A 251 28.21 -21.70 7.18
C GLY A 251 29.53 -21.36 6.49
N LYS A 252 30.61 -21.33 7.28
CA LYS A 252 31.97 -21.03 6.80
C LYS A 252 32.37 -21.94 5.62
N GLY A 253 32.56 -21.34 4.44
CA GLY A 253 32.87 -22.03 3.17
C GLY A 253 31.99 -21.56 2.01
N ASP A 254 30.70 -21.33 2.27
CA ASP A 254 29.68 -20.88 1.31
C ASP A 254 28.80 -19.75 1.91
N LEU A 255 29.44 -18.85 2.67
CA LEU A 255 28.79 -17.81 3.46
C LEU A 255 27.75 -17.02 2.67
N GLY A 256 26.53 -16.95 3.21
CA GLY A 256 25.45 -16.14 2.66
C GLY A 256 24.58 -16.82 1.62
N ARG A 257 24.95 -18.02 1.12
CA ARG A 257 24.06 -18.82 0.26
C ARG A 257 22.93 -19.43 1.08
N LEU A 258 21.73 -19.43 0.52
CA LEU A 258 20.52 -20.00 1.13
C LEU A 258 20.32 -21.45 0.66
N ALA A 259 19.85 -22.31 1.55
CA ALA A 259 19.41 -23.67 1.27
C ALA A 259 18.15 -24.01 2.07
N THR A 260 17.43 -25.03 1.60
CA THR A 260 16.26 -25.55 2.30
C THR A 260 16.51 -26.99 2.76
N TRP A 261 15.88 -27.37 3.87
CA TRP A 261 15.94 -28.72 4.43
C TRP A 261 14.54 -29.19 4.81
N PRO A 262 14.08 -30.39 4.41
CA PRO A 262 12.76 -30.87 4.78
C PRO A 262 12.68 -31.12 6.30
N LEU A 263 11.63 -30.62 6.94
CA LEU A 263 11.34 -30.85 8.35
C LEU A 263 10.48 -32.11 8.50
N ALA A 264 10.71 -32.90 9.54
CA ALA A 264 9.75 -33.94 9.92
C ALA A 264 8.52 -33.32 10.59
N ASP A 265 7.39 -34.04 10.56
CA ASP A 265 6.16 -33.57 11.20
C ASP A 265 6.39 -33.26 12.69
N GLY A 266 6.02 -32.04 13.11
CA GLY A 266 6.17 -31.56 14.48
C GLY A 266 7.50 -30.85 14.79
N GLU A 267 8.50 -30.91 13.89
CA GLU A 267 9.74 -30.18 14.08
C GLU A 267 9.57 -28.69 13.75
N ALA A 268 9.94 -27.80 14.68
CA ALA A 268 10.06 -26.37 14.45
C ALA A 268 11.47 -25.90 14.82
N PHE A 269 11.99 -24.92 14.08
CA PHE A 269 13.37 -24.45 14.24
C PHE A 269 13.43 -22.96 14.57
N LEU A 270 14.16 -22.60 15.62
CA LEU A 270 14.50 -21.22 15.93
C LEU A 270 15.78 -20.83 15.19
N LEU A 271 15.66 -19.91 14.23
CA LEU A 271 16.85 -19.31 13.62
C LEU A 271 17.56 -18.45 14.69
N GLU A 272 18.82 -18.79 15.02
CA GLU A 272 19.63 -17.95 15.90
C GLU A 272 19.89 -16.57 15.27
N PRO A 273 19.93 -15.49 16.07
CA PRO A 273 20.32 -14.16 15.56
C PRO A 273 21.74 -14.17 14.98
N TRP A 274 21.98 -13.24 14.06
CA TRP A 274 23.11 -13.12 13.12
C TRP A 274 24.54 -13.29 13.69
N LEU A 275 24.73 -13.27 15.01
CA LEU A 275 26.07 -13.31 15.61
C LEU A 275 26.77 -14.67 15.45
N ARG A 276 26.02 -15.78 15.41
CA ARG A 276 26.60 -17.13 15.58
C ARG A 276 26.39 -18.09 14.42
N TRP A 277 25.46 -17.78 13.53
CA TRP A 277 25.07 -18.52 12.33
C TRP A 277 26.20 -19.04 11.40
N TRP A 278 27.40 -18.45 11.42
CA TRP A 278 28.51 -18.82 10.54
C TRP A 278 29.36 -19.98 11.08
N MET A 279 29.15 -20.36 12.34
CA MET A 279 29.99 -21.35 13.02
C MET A 279 29.64 -22.78 12.62
N ASN A 280 28.36 -23.11 12.43
CA ASN A 280 27.90 -24.42 11.96
C ASN A 280 26.69 -24.30 11.04
N GLU A 281 26.50 -25.26 10.14
CA GLU A 281 25.24 -25.39 9.39
C GLU A 281 24.09 -25.75 10.34
N ARG A 282 22.90 -25.19 10.07
CA ARG A 282 21.66 -25.49 10.83
C ARG A 282 21.76 -25.17 12.33
N GLN A 283 22.45 -24.08 12.66
CA GLN A 283 22.61 -23.61 14.03
C GLN A 283 21.36 -22.88 14.55
N GLY A 284 20.81 -23.34 15.68
CA GLY A 284 19.53 -22.88 16.24
C GLY A 284 18.98 -23.84 17.28
N ASN A 285 17.92 -23.44 17.97
CA ASN A 285 17.20 -24.34 18.87
C ASN A 285 16.15 -25.12 18.08
N TRP A 286 16.21 -26.45 18.20
CA TRP A 286 15.16 -27.33 17.73
C TRP A 286 14.07 -27.42 18.78
N PHE A 287 12.83 -27.26 18.35
CA PHE A 287 11.65 -27.57 19.13
C PHE A 287 10.99 -28.80 18.51
N ALA A 288 10.77 -29.81 19.36
CA ALA A 288 10.02 -31.01 19.05
C ALA A 288 8.71 -30.99 19.83
#